data_AF-A0A960RHX6-F1
#
_entry.id   AF-A0A960RHX6-F1
#
_cell.length_a   1.000
_cell.length_b   1.000
_cell.length_c   1.000
_cell.angle_alpha   90.00
_cell.angle_beta   90.00
_cell.angle_gamma   90.00
#
_symmetry.space_group_name_H-M   'P 1'
#
loop_
_entity.id
_entity.type
_entity.pdbx_description
1 polymer ?
#
loop_
_entity_poly.entity_id
_entity_poly.type
_entity_poly.pdbx_seq_one_letter_code
_entity_poly.pdbx_strand_id
1 'polypeptide(L)'
;MHRITKSLKAPSRAGFLVLFSLCGWMPWAGWAAPYGIEGEATSFRQPDGSDIKLRVFGDEFYAVTETDDGYVVVFDSGARAYFYGELIASGEEIVSSGVMVRGGQDAQKLGFTKHIRITPGSRQGKAAKRFEAYDRVVRQTEAWEQKKSDTRDFRRLQALLASSPTASSLSGDGPITYAPPETTGDKVGITILVDFPDVAASIPVPEIDDFFNQPGYAGYGNKGSVFDYFYTQSARKLRYNNVITYYVRMQQPKSYYNDTSLDSGVCGRRLLEDALALLTAAGFDFSACTVNGSSNIEACNLLFAGADSGVWAKGLWPHRWSLASAYNVGGGKRVYDYQMTDIGSSLTIGTVCHENGHMLCKYPDFYDYDGDSSGCGKYTLMASGNHYYQTSPISVGAYLRYHSGWVEAVTLNPSVTERCSVRVDEGRIYLFDNPDAAWPGEYFLIENRAKVGWEATSGLPDQGLLIMHCDENGDRDAQEMTEA
;
A
#
# COMPACT_ATOMS: atom_id res chain seq x y z
N MET A 1 -54.65 -28.23 -59.21
CA MET A 1 -53.86 -27.64 -60.32
C MET A 1 -52.37 -27.89 -60.05
N HIS A 2 -51.66 -28.38 -61.07
CA HIS A 2 -50.32 -28.96 -61.07
C HIS A 2 -49.14 -27.96 -60.93
N ARG A 3 -48.07 -28.36 -60.23
CA ARG A 3 -46.64 -28.45 -60.67
C ARG A 3 -45.75 -28.81 -59.46
N ILE A 4 -45.20 -30.02 -59.33
CA ILE A 4 -43.98 -30.62 -59.93
C ILE A 4 -42.65 -30.15 -59.29
N THR A 5 -42.15 -31.03 -58.40
CA THR A 5 -40.77 -31.55 -58.13
C THR A 5 -39.52 -30.66 -58.12
N LYS A 6 -38.69 -30.85 -57.07
CA LYS A 6 -37.39 -31.55 -57.19
C LYS A 6 -36.80 -31.96 -55.83
N SER A 7 -36.35 -33.21 -55.79
CA SER A 7 -35.55 -33.90 -54.78
C SER A 7 -34.06 -33.58 -54.98
N LEU A 8 -33.27 -33.61 -53.89
CA LEU A 8 -31.85 -33.99 -53.93
C LEU A 8 -31.44 -34.66 -52.61
N LYS A 9 -30.65 -35.73 -52.75
CA LYS A 9 -30.18 -36.68 -51.74
C LYS A 9 -28.96 -36.16 -50.94
N ALA A 10 -28.75 -36.80 -49.79
CA ALA A 10 -27.64 -36.68 -48.82
C ALA A 10 -26.22 -36.85 -49.40
N PRO A 11 -25.16 -36.63 -48.58
CA PRO A 11 -24.49 -37.82 -48.03
C PRO A 11 -23.99 -37.72 -46.58
N SER A 12 -23.84 -38.91 -46.01
CA SER A 12 -23.11 -39.30 -44.79
C SER A 12 -21.62 -38.96 -44.81
N ARG A 13 -21.03 -38.69 -43.63
CA ARG A 13 -19.65 -39.05 -43.22
C ARG A 13 -19.48 -38.73 -41.72
N ALA A 14 -19.35 -39.76 -40.88
CA ALA A 14 -18.08 -40.34 -40.40
C ALA A 14 -17.44 -39.48 -39.29
N GLY A 15 -17.56 -39.99 -38.06
CA GLY A 15 -17.03 -39.36 -36.86
C GLY A 15 -15.50 -39.37 -36.82
N PHE A 16 -14.95 -38.25 -36.36
CA PHE A 16 -13.59 -38.14 -35.87
C PHE A 16 -13.69 -37.67 -34.41
N LEU A 17 -13.46 -38.59 -33.48
CA LEU A 17 -13.33 -38.28 -32.06
C LEU A 17 -11.92 -37.70 -31.86
N VAL A 18 -11.81 -36.38 -31.79
CA VAL A 18 -10.59 -35.71 -31.33
C VAL A 18 -10.70 -35.58 -29.82
N LEU A 19 -9.98 -36.43 -29.10
CA LEU A 19 -9.70 -36.27 -27.67
C LEU A 19 -8.91 -34.97 -27.48
N PHE A 20 -9.58 -33.92 -27.03
CA PHE A 20 -8.89 -32.78 -26.43
C PHE A 20 -8.36 -33.22 -25.07
N SER A 21 -7.06 -33.45 -25.00
CA SER A 21 -6.29 -33.43 -23.76
C SER A 21 -6.42 -32.02 -23.16
N LEU A 22 -7.28 -31.89 -22.15
CA LEU A 22 -7.31 -30.75 -21.24
C LEU A 22 -6.04 -30.80 -20.38
N CYS A 23 -4.93 -30.30 -20.91
CA CYS A 23 -3.84 -29.80 -20.08
C CYS A 23 -4.36 -28.51 -19.44
N GLY A 24 -4.82 -28.61 -18.20
CA GLY A 24 -5.18 -27.46 -17.38
C GLY A 24 -3.97 -26.56 -17.20
N TRP A 25 -3.96 -25.43 -17.88
CA TRP A 25 -3.11 -24.31 -17.54
C TRP A 25 -3.77 -23.61 -16.35
N MET A 26 -3.22 -23.83 -15.15
CA MET A 26 -3.54 -23.01 -14.00
C MET A 26 -3.06 -21.58 -14.31
N PRO A 27 -3.94 -20.57 -14.34
CA PRO A 27 -3.50 -19.19 -14.44
C PRO A 27 -2.79 -18.83 -13.13
N TRP A 28 -1.49 -18.58 -13.23
CA TRP A 28 -0.73 -17.94 -12.17
C TRP A 28 -1.18 -16.49 -12.12
N ALA A 29 -2.01 -16.15 -11.14
CA ALA A 29 -2.27 -14.76 -10.81
C ALA A 29 -0.98 -14.21 -10.17
N GLY A 30 -0.27 -13.35 -10.90
CA GLY A 30 0.76 -12.49 -10.32
C GLY A 30 0.07 -11.34 -9.60
N TRP A 31 0.28 -11.26 -8.28
CA TRP A 31 -0.24 -10.23 -7.39
C TRP A 31 0.93 -9.33 -6.98
N ALA A 32 0.68 -8.03 -6.98
CA ALA A 32 1.71 -7.00 -6.85
C ALA A 32 1.56 -6.23 -5.53
N ALA A 33 2.53 -6.36 -4.61
CA ALA A 33 2.73 -5.56 -3.38
C ALA A 33 4.07 -5.95 -2.71
N PRO A 34 4.60 -5.19 -1.74
CA PRO A 34 5.94 -5.42 -1.19
C PRO A 34 6.11 -6.84 -0.61
N TYR A 35 5.07 -7.51 -0.17
CA TYR A 35 4.83 -8.93 -0.48
C TYR A 35 3.31 -9.07 -0.53
N GLY A 36 2.80 -10.16 -1.13
CA GLY A 36 1.36 -10.47 -1.11
C GLY A 36 0.79 -10.60 0.30
N ILE A 37 -0.33 -11.30 0.44
CA ILE A 37 -0.85 -11.61 1.79
C ILE A 37 0.27 -12.27 2.59
N GLU A 38 0.52 -11.82 3.83
CA GLU A 38 1.61 -12.37 4.65
C GLU A 38 1.58 -13.91 4.64
N GLY A 39 2.71 -14.54 4.30
CA GLY A 39 2.82 -15.99 4.18
C GLY A 39 2.25 -16.59 2.90
N GLU A 40 1.88 -15.79 1.89
CA GLU A 40 1.52 -16.27 0.55
C GLU A 40 2.74 -16.87 -0.16
N ALA A 41 2.51 -17.97 -0.89
CA ALA A 41 3.58 -18.71 -1.53
C ALA A 41 3.94 -18.10 -2.90
N THR A 42 5.17 -17.64 -3.05
CA THR A 42 5.77 -17.20 -4.32
C THR A 42 6.74 -18.24 -4.85
N SER A 43 6.98 -18.25 -6.16
CA SER A 43 7.97 -19.14 -6.76
C SER A 43 9.25 -18.36 -7.11
N PHE A 44 10.40 -18.94 -6.79
CA PHE A 44 11.71 -18.38 -7.11
C PHE A 44 12.55 -19.39 -7.89
N ARG A 45 13.18 -18.93 -8.97
CA ARG A 45 14.07 -19.74 -9.81
C ARG A 45 15.51 -19.60 -9.32
N GLN A 46 16.07 -20.67 -8.77
CA GLN A 46 17.48 -20.74 -8.36
C GLN A 46 18.42 -20.68 -9.58
N PRO A 47 19.70 -20.26 -9.40
CA PRO A 47 20.68 -20.22 -10.50
C PRO A 47 20.97 -21.57 -11.16
N ASP A 48 20.75 -22.69 -10.48
CA ASP A 48 20.87 -24.03 -11.06
C ASP A 48 19.68 -24.45 -11.93
N GLY A 49 18.67 -23.58 -12.03
CA GLY A 49 17.44 -23.86 -12.75
C GLY A 49 16.45 -24.75 -11.98
N SER A 50 16.56 -24.87 -10.66
CA SER A 50 15.47 -25.41 -9.85
C SER A 50 14.48 -24.30 -9.46
N ASP A 51 13.20 -24.66 -9.35
CA ASP A 51 12.18 -23.77 -8.78
C ASP A 51 11.92 -24.15 -7.33
N ILE A 52 11.86 -23.15 -6.47
CA ILE A 52 11.50 -23.29 -5.06
C ILE A 52 10.28 -22.43 -4.75
N LYS A 53 9.49 -22.86 -3.77
CA LYS A 53 8.36 -22.08 -3.24
C LYS A 53 8.76 -21.44 -1.93
N LEU A 54 8.52 -20.14 -1.83
CA LEU A 54 8.90 -19.30 -0.71
C LEU A 54 7.67 -18.61 -0.12
N ARG A 55 7.70 -18.34 1.17
CA ARG A 55 6.71 -17.55 1.91
C ARG A 55 7.46 -16.48 2.67
N VAL A 56 6.95 -15.25 2.66
CA VAL A 56 7.56 -14.15 3.41
C VAL A 56 6.62 -13.71 4.51
N PHE A 57 7.18 -13.56 5.71
CA PHE A 57 6.50 -13.14 6.93
C PHE A 57 7.15 -11.85 7.45
N GLY A 58 6.34 -10.90 7.91
CA GLY A 58 6.79 -9.55 8.26
C GLY A 58 6.44 -8.48 7.23
N ASP A 59 7.20 -7.38 7.24
CA ASP A 59 6.86 -6.13 6.56
C ASP A 59 8.06 -5.52 5.82
N GLU A 60 7.98 -4.24 5.47
CA GLU A 60 9.04 -3.52 4.76
C GLU A 60 10.29 -3.26 5.61
N PHE A 61 10.22 -3.34 6.94
CA PHE A 61 11.30 -3.02 7.88
C PHE A 61 11.98 -4.29 8.42
N TYR A 62 11.26 -5.40 8.51
CA TYR A 62 11.84 -6.70 8.78
C TYR A 62 10.99 -7.83 8.21
N ALA A 63 11.64 -8.78 7.53
CA ALA A 63 10.97 -9.99 7.07
C ALA A 63 11.82 -11.24 7.23
N VAL A 64 11.12 -12.38 7.35
CA VAL A 64 11.68 -13.73 7.32
C VAL A 64 11.12 -14.43 6.09
N THR A 65 12.01 -14.98 5.26
CA THR A 65 11.61 -15.85 4.15
C THR A 65 11.73 -17.30 4.59
N GLU A 66 10.70 -18.09 4.33
CA GLU A 66 10.67 -19.53 4.55
C GLU A 66 10.39 -20.27 3.24
N THR A 67 10.78 -21.53 3.15
CA THR A 67 10.20 -22.45 2.19
C THR A 67 8.73 -22.72 2.51
N ASP A 68 7.97 -23.25 1.54
CA ASP A 68 6.55 -23.61 1.73
C ASP A 68 6.30 -24.60 2.89
N ASP A 69 7.31 -25.37 3.26
CA ASP A 69 7.29 -26.31 4.39
C ASP A 69 7.94 -25.78 5.67
N GLY A 70 8.32 -24.50 5.73
CA GLY A 70 8.64 -23.78 6.98
C GLY A 70 10.11 -23.67 7.35
N TYR A 71 11.05 -23.94 6.43
CA TYR A 71 12.48 -23.75 6.70
C TYR A 71 12.90 -22.34 6.34
N VAL A 72 13.52 -21.62 7.27
CA VAL A 72 14.00 -20.26 6.99
C VAL A 72 15.13 -20.31 5.97
N VAL A 73 15.10 -19.35 5.05
CA VAL A 73 16.09 -19.20 3.98
C VAL A 73 16.64 -17.78 3.95
N VAL A 74 17.91 -17.66 3.56
CA VAL A 74 18.62 -16.38 3.42
C VAL A 74 18.98 -16.19 1.96
N PHE A 75 18.64 -15.03 1.41
CA PHE A 75 19.04 -14.65 0.05
C PHE A 75 20.47 -14.12 0.03
N ASP A 76 21.35 -14.75 -0.75
CA ASP A 76 22.68 -14.24 -1.02
C ASP A 76 22.66 -13.39 -2.29
N SER A 77 22.96 -12.10 -2.16
CA SER A 77 22.93 -11.14 -3.28
C SER A 77 24.02 -11.39 -4.33
N GLY A 78 25.17 -11.97 -3.94
CA GLY A 78 26.28 -12.27 -4.85
C GLY A 78 26.03 -13.53 -5.67
N ALA A 79 25.50 -14.57 -5.04
CA ALA A 79 25.09 -15.81 -5.69
C ALA A 79 23.72 -15.71 -6.38
N ARG A 80 22.91 -14.70 -6.02
CA ARG A 80 21.51 -14.52 -6.45
C ARG A 80 20.67 -15.77 -6.20
N ALA A 81 20.85 -16.37 -5.03
CA ALA A 81 20.29 -17.66 -4.64
C ALA A 81 19.82 -17.67 -3.19
N TYR A 82 18.84 -18.51 -2.89
CA TYR A 82 18.40 -18.79 -1.53
C TYR A 82 19.14 -20.00 -0.94
N PHE A 83 19.63 -19.84 0.28
CA PHE A 83 20.30 -20.86 1.07
C PHE A 83 19.53 -21.10 2.37
N TYR A 84 19.59 -22.31 2.93
CA TYR A 84 18.98 -22.54 4.25
C TYR A 84 19.64 -21.65 5.30
N GLY A 85 18.82 -21.07 6.17
CA GLY A 85 19.25 -20.21 7.27
C GLY A 85 19.49 -21.01 8.55
N GLU A 86 20.47 -20.58 9.34
CA GLU A 86 20.75 -21.09 10.67
C GLU A 86 20.81 -19.95 11.68
N LEU A 87 20.21 -20.18 12.85
CA LEU A 87 20.25 -19.23 13.96
C LEU A 87 21.62 -19.36 14.65
N ILE A 88 22.34 -18.24 14.79
CA ILE A 88 23.59 -18.23 15.56
C ILE A 88 23.33 -18.50 17.04
N ALA A 89 24.36 -18.92 17.77
CA ALA A 89 24.22 -19.33 19.17
C ALA A 89 23.63 -18.26 20.12
N SER A 90 23.80 -16.96 19.83
CA SER A 90 23.19 -15.89 20.62
C SER A 90 21.68 -15.76 20.40
N GLY A 91 21.14 -16.35 19.33
CA GLY A 91 19.74 -16.17 18.92
C GLY A 91 19.47 -14.85 18.21
N GLU A 92 20.48 -14.01 17.96
CA GLU A 92 20.27 -12.64 17.47
C GLU A 92 20.31 -12.55 15.94
N GLU A 93 20.81 -13.56 15.25
CA GLU A 93 20.98 -13.50 13.79
C GLU A 93 20.75 -14.84 13.12
N ILE A 94 20.14 -14.78 11.92
CA ILE A 94 20.03 -15.92 11.02
C ILE A 94 21.05 -15.68 9.90
N VAL A 95 21.96 -16.62 9.74
CA VAL A 95 23.02 -16.59 8.73
C VAL A 95 22.79 -17.69 7.70
N SER A 96 23.39 -17.53 6.52
CA SER A 96 23.37 -18.59 5.51
C SER A 96 24.18 -19.80 5.98
N SER A 97 23.62 -20.99 5.84
CA SER A 97 24.33 -22.27 6.04
C SER A 97 25.29 -22.60 4.89
N GLY A 98 25.22 -21.87 3.77
CA GLY A 98 25.93 -22.22 2.54
C GLY A 98 25.31 -23.40 1.76
N VAL A 99 24.22 -24.01 2.26
CA VAL A 99 23.48 -25.06 1.55
C VAL A 99 22.35 -24.45 0.74
N MET A 100 22.50 -24.44 -0.60
CA MET A 100 21.48 -23.89 -1.50
C MET A 100 20.22 -24.76 -1.49
N VAL A 101 19.07 -24.10 -1.40
CA VAL A 101 17.75 -24.75 -1.36
C VAL A 101 17.39 -25.25 -2.74
N ARG A 102 16.99 -26.52 -2.86
CA ARG A 102 16.58 -27.16 -4.12
C ARG A 102 15.33 -28.00 -3.94
N GLY A 103 14.51 -28.09 -4.99
CA GLY A 103 13.34 -28.96 -5.01
C GLY A 103 13.70 -30.42 -4.71
N GLY A 104 12.96 -31.05 -3.80
CA GLY A 104 13.14 -32.46 -3.42
C GLY A 104 14.24 -32.74 -2.39
N GLN A 105 14.91 -31.71 -1.86
CA GLN A 105 15.79 -31.88 -0.69
C GLN A 105 14.97 -32.15 0.58
N ASP A 106 15.48 -33.05 1.43
CA ASP A 106 14.94 -33.29 2.75
C ASP A 106 15.72 -32.44 3.76
N ALA A 107 15.26 -31.21 3.98
CA ALA A 107 15.91 -30.24 4.87
C ALA A 107 16.03 -30.75 6.32
N GLN A 108 15.08 -31.60 6.77
CA GLN A 108 15.15 -32.22 8.10
C GLN A 108 16.34 -33.18 8.20
N LYS A 109 16.57 -34.02 7.18
CA LYS A 109 17.76 -34.90 7.13
C LYS A 109 19.06 -34.14 7.02
N LEU A 110 19.03 -32.91 6.48
CA LEU A 110 20.18 -32.01 6.43
C LEU A 110 20.43 -31.28 7.77
N GLY A 111 19.55 -31.44 8.76
CA GLY A 111 19.73 -30.89 10.11
C GLY A 111 19.10 -29.50 10.32
N PHE A 112 18.33 -28.99 9.36
CA PHE A 112 17.69 -27.68 9.50
C PHE A 112 16.44 -27.74 10.38
N THR A 113 16.19 -26.65 11.09
CA THR A 113 15.02 -26.47 11.97
C THR A 113 14.01 -25.54 11.32
N LYS A 114 12.72 -25.86 11.46
CA LYS A 114 11.62 -25.03 10.94
C LYS A 114 11.36 -23.81 11.83
N HIS A 115 10.85 -22.74 11.21
CA HIS A 115 10.33 -21.56 11.89
C HIS A 115 11.29 -20.92 12.90
N ILE A 116 12.59 -20.99 12.64
CA ILE A 116 13.58 -20.29 13.46
C ILE A 116 13.31 -18.78 13.41
N ARG A 117 13.46 -18.10 14.55
CA ARG A 117 13.28 -16.65 14.68
C ARG A 117 14.41 -16.08 15.52
N ILE A 118 14.78 -14.83 15.23
CA ILE A 118 15.71 -14.09 16.08
C ILE A 118 15.01 -13.62 17.36
N THR A 119 15.79 -13.21 18.36
CA THR A 119 15.25 -12.61 19.59
C THR A 119 14.42 -11.35 19.28
N PRO A 120 13.37 -11.04 20.07
CA PRO A 120 12.55 -9.84 19.89
C PRO A 120 13.39 -8.55 19.81
N GLY A 121 14.34 -8.36 20.74
CA GLY A 121 15.22 -7.19 20.73
C GLY A 121 16.11 -7.08 19.48
N SER A 122 16.52 -8.21 18.88
CA SER A 122 17.25 -8.16 17.61
C SER A 122 16.34 -7.80 16.43
N ARG A 123 15.10 -8.31 16.42
CA ARG A 123 14.09 -7.93 15.42
C ARG A 123 13.79 -6.43 15.49
N GLN A 124 13.45 -5.93 16.68
CA GLN A 124 13.22 -4.52 16.94
C GLN A 124 14.41 -3.66 16.48
N GLY A 125 15.64 -4.03 16.89
CA GLY A 125 16.84 -3.31 16.50
C GLY A 125 17.13 -3.32 15.00
N LYS A 126 16.75 -4.38 14.27
CA LYS A 126 16.88 -4.45 12.80
C LYS A 126 15.81 -3.64 12.10
N ALA A 127 14.56 -3.73 12.53
CA ALA A 127 13.44 -2.96 12.00
C ALA A 127 13.67 -1.46 12.20
N ALA A 128 14.01 -1.02 13.42
CA ALA A 128 14.31 0.37 13.74
C ALA A 128 15.43 0.95 12.87
N LYS A 129 16.56 0.23 12.69
CA LYS A 129 17.66 0.67 11.82
C LYS A 129 17.23 0.86 10.36
N ARG A 130 16.35 -0.02 9.86
CA ARG A 130 15.84 0.09 8.49
C ARG A 130 14.83 1.23 8.37
N PHE A 131 13.93 1.39 9.34
CA PHE A 131 13.01 2.52 9.42
C PHE A 131 13.75 3.85 9.49
N GLU A 132 14.75 3.99 10.34
CA GLU A 132 15.59 5.20 10.39
C GLU A 132 16.24 5.52 9.04
N ALA A 133 16.68 4.50 8.28
CA ALA A 133 17.24 4.70 6.95
C ALA A 133 16.21 5.16 5.93
N TYR A 134 15.00 4.61 6.00
CA TYR A 134 13.85 5.05 5.21
C TYR A 134 13.45 6.49 5.56
N ASP A 135 13.25 6.79 6.85
CA ASP A 135 12.72 8.07 7.32
C ASP A 135 13.70 9.23 7.11
N ARG A 136 15.01 8.97 7.12
CA ARG A 136 16.03 9.97 6.72
C ARG A 136 15.83 10.51 5.31
N VAL A 137 15.26 9.72 4.40
CA VAL A 137 15.04 10.11 3.00
C VAL A 137 13.60 10.58 2.80
N VAL A 138 12.65 9.79 3.30
CA VAL A 138 11.23 9.94 3.04
C VAL A 138 10.57 10.96 3.97
N ARG A 139 11.16 11.21 5.15
CA ARG A 139 10.71 12.19 6.17
C ARG A 139 9.24 12.01 6.56
N GLN A 140 8.82 10.75 6.71
CA GLN A 140 7.47 10.37 7.07
C GLN A 140 7.11 10.82 8.49
N THR A 141 8.04 10.70 9.44
CA THR A 141 7.82 11.14 10.84
C THR A 141 7.56 12.64 10.92
N GLU A 142 8.38 13.44 10.25
CA GLU A 142 8.25 14.89 10.23
C GLU A 142 6.96 15.34 9.54
N ALA A 143 6.64 14.77 8.38
CA ALA A 143 5.41 15.08 7.67
C ALA A 143 4.16 14.76 8.52
N TRP A 144 4.20 13.65 9.27
CA TRP A 144 3.11 13.27 10.15
C TRP A 144 3.02 14.19 11.39
N GLU A 145 4.15 14.54 12.00
CA GLU A 145 4.17 15.47 13.14
C GLU A 145 3.61 16.85 12.75
N GLN A 146 3.98 17.37 11.57
CA GLN A 146 3.43 18.61 11.05
C GLN A 146 1.90 18.51 10.93
N LYS A 147 1.39 17.40 10.40
CA LYS A 147 -0.05 17.18 10.24
C LYS A 147 -0.78 17.07 11.58
N LYS A 148 -0.20 16.40 12.57
CA LYS A 148 -0.74 16.41 13.95
C LYS A 148 -0.78 17.84 14.49
N SER A 149 0.30 18.61 14.32
CA SER A 149 0.38 20.01 14.74
C SER A 149 -0.70 20.88 14.10
N ASP A 150 -0.87 20.81 12.78
CA ASP A 150 -1.88 21.55 12.04
C ASP A 150 -3.30 21.25 12.56
N THR A 151 -3.55 19.98 12.91
CA THR A 151 -4.82 19.54 13.47
C THR A 151 -5.06 20.10 14.88
N ARG A 152 -4.02 20.12 15.73
CA ARG A 152 -4.08 20.71 17.08
C ARG A 152 -4.35 22.21 17.01
N ASP A 153 -3.66 22.93 16.13
CA ASP A 153 -3.84 24.36 15.92
C ASP A 153 -5.26 24.68 15.44
N PHE A 154 -5.79 23.90 14.49
CA PHE A 154 -7.16 24.03 14.02
C PHE A 154 -8.18 23.88 15.15
N ARG A 155 -8.02 22.88 16.03
CA ARG A 155 -8.90 22.67 17.19
C ARG A 155 -8.80 23.80 18.20
N ARG A 156 -7.61 24.29 18.48
CA ARG A 156 -7.40 25.44 19.36
C ARG A 156 -8.15 26.67 18.84
N LEU A 157 -8.06 26.93 17.54
CA LEU A 157 -8.78 28.05 16.90
C LEU A 157 -10.29 27.88 16.97
N GLN A 158 -10.82 26.69 16.69
CA GLN A 158 -12.27 26.42 16.82
C GLN A 158 -12.77 26.67 18.25
N ALA A 159 -12.03 26.21 19.26
CA ALA A 159 -12.38 26.42 20.66
C ALA A 159 -12.35 27.92 21.05
N LEU A 160 -11.37 28.68 20.55
CA LEU A 160 -11.30 30.14 20.75
C LEU A 160 -12.47 30.88 20.10
N LEU A 161 -12.86 30.48 18.88
CA LEU A 161 -14.00 31.06 18.18
C LEU A 161 -15.33 30.73 18.87
N ALA A 162 -15.48 29.52 19.39
CA ALA A 162 -16.68 29.09 20.12
C ALA A 162 -16.82 29.77 21.50
N SER A 163 -15.71 30.17 22.13
CA SER A 163 -15.68 30.77 23.47
C SER A 163 -15.75 32.32 23.48
N SER A 164 -15.70 32.99 22.33
CA SER A 164 -15.71 34.45 22.22
C SER A 164 -17.02 35.00 21.62
N PRO A 165 -17.88 35.71 22.40
CA PRO A 165 -19.10 36.35 21.88
C PRO A 165 -18.84 37.50 20.89
N THR A 166 -17.59 37.97 20.80
CA THR A 166 -17.16 39.18 20.05
C THR A 166 -16.14 38.89 18.95
N ALA A 167 -15.87 37.62 18.60
CA ALA A 167 -14.94 37.26 17.53
C ALA A 167 -15.40 37.74 16.12
N SER A 168 -16.62 38.26 16.02
CA SER A 168 -17.15 38.94 14.83
C SER A 168 -16.71 40.41 14.67
N SER A 169 -15.96 41.00 15.61
CA SER A 169 -15.62 42.44 15.58
C SER A 169 -14.14 42.82 15.71
N LEU A 170 -13.20 41.92 15.38
CA LEU A 170 -11.77 42.25 15.25
C LEU A 170 -11.22 41.97 13.84
N SER A 171 -12.06 42.09 12.80
CA SER A 171 -11.63 42.04 11.40
C SER A 171 -11.15 43.40 10.90
N GLY A 172 -9.92 43.75 11.27
CA GLY A 172 -9.07 44.65 10.47
C GLY A 172 -8.35 43.92 9.34
N ASP A 173 -8.25 42.59 9.44
CA ASP A 173 -7.93 41.67 8.35
C ASP A 173 -9.10 40.69 8.21
N GLY A 174 -9.30 40.12 7.03
CA GLY A 174 -10.45 39.29 6.68
C GLY A 174 -10.71 38.08 7.62
N PRO A 175 -11.79 37.30 7.39
CA PRO A 175 -11.98 36.06 8.15
C PRO A 175 -10.68 35.26 8.12
N ILE A 176 -10.23 34.74 9.27
CA ILE A 176 -9.07 33.85 9.33
C ILE A 176 -9.39 32.65 8.43
N THR A 177 -8.91 32.68 7.19
CA THR A 177 -9.09 31.62 6.22
C THR A 177 -8.01 30.58 6.50
N TYR A 178 -8.36 29.54 7.25
CA TYR A 178 -7.56 28.33 7.26
C TYR A 178 -7.67 27.69 5.87
N ALA A 179 -6.53 27.41 5.23
CA ALA A 179 -6.54 26.61 4.01
C ALA A 179 -7.14 25.25 4.36
N PRO A 180 -8.06 24.69 3.55
CA PRO A 180 -8.58 23.36 3.83
C PRO A 180 -7.40 22.38 3.96
N PRO A 181 -7.50 21.33 4.79
CA PRO A 181 -6.42 20.35 4.92
C PRO A 181 -5.94 19.93 3.53
N GLU A 182 -4.62 19.84 3.31
CA GLU A 182 -4.03 19.52 1.99
C GLU A 182 -4.57 18.23 1.36
N THR A 183 -5.31 17.43 2.15
CA THR A 183 -5.95 16.16 1.81
C THR A 183 -7.42 16.26 1.40
N THR A 184 -7.86 17.43 0.94
CA THR A 184 -9.23 17.67 0.43
C THR A 184 -9.20 18.40 -0.92
N GLY A 185 -10.35 18.47 -1.58
CA GLY A 185 -10.52 19.09 -2.90
C GLY A 185 -10.20 18.13 -4.06
N ASP A 186 -9.92 18.73 -5.22
CA ASP A 186 -9.53 18.02 -6.43
C ASP A 186 -8.03 17.83 -6.47
N LYS A 187 -7.58 16.58 -6.50
CA LYS A 187 -6.17 16.20 -6.58
C LYS A 187 -5.94 15.32 -7.80
N VAL A 188 -4.89 15.63 -8.55
CA VAL A 188 -4.49 14.88 -9.74
C VAL A 188 -3.06 14.38 -9.55
N GLY A 189 -2.93 13.07 -9.35
CA GLY A 189 -1.65 12.37 -9.40
C GLY A 189 -1.23 12.00 -10.81
N ILE A 190 -0.13 11.28 -10.92
CA ILE A 190 0.31 10.67 -12.17
C ILE A 190 0.54 9.17 -11.98
N THR A 191 0.15 8.38 -12.96
CA THR A 191 0.50 6.96 -13.06
C THR A 191 1.34 6.75 -14.31
N ILE A 192 2.62 6.46 -14.09
CA ILE A 192 3.59 6.15 -15.12
C ILE A 192 3.58 4.66 -15.37
N LEU A 193 3.25 4.29 -16.60
CA LEU A 193 3.22 2.89 -17.05
C LEU A 193 4.52 2.57 -17.77
N VAL A 194 5.12 1.43 -17.42
CA VAL A 194 6.39 0.98 -17.98
C VAL A 194 6.27 -0.43 -18.53
N ASP A 195 6.81 -0.65 -19.72
CA ASP A 195 7.10 -1.99 -20.24
C ASP A 195 8.52 -2.07 -20.81
N PHE A 196 8.97 -3.29 -21.11
CA PHE A 196 10.36 -3.58 -21.43
C PHE A 196 10.49 -4.24 -22.80
N PRO A 197 11.68 -4.18 -23.45
CA PRO A 197 11.93 -4.87 -24.71
C PRO A 197 11.67 -6.39 -24.66
N ASP A 198 11.91 -7.01 -23.50
CA ASP A 198 11.78 -8.45 -23.22
C ASP A 198 10.51 -8.82 -22.44
N VAL A 199 9.80 -7.84 -21.88
CA VAL A 199 8.56 -8.04 -21.09
C VAL A 199 7.54 -6.98 -21.47
N ALA A 200 6.59 -7.35 -22.33
CA ALA A 200 5.54 -6.46 -22.80
C ALA A 200 4.41 -6.28 -21.78
N ALA A 201 3.72 -5.14 -21.86
CA ALA A 201 2.50 -4.88 -21.12
C ALA A 201 1.41 -5.92 -21.42
N SER A 202 0.70 -6.35 -20.38
CA SER A 202 -0.41 -7.31 -20.46
C SER A 202 -1.80 -6.64 -20.36
N ILE A 203 -1.90 -5.51 -19.67
CA ILE A 203 -3.16 -4.81 -19.41
C ILE A 203 -3.22 -3.53 -20.26
N PRO A 204 -4.31 -3.27 -21.01
CA PRO A 204 -4.44 -2.06 -21.81
C PRO A 204 -4.49 -0.78 -20.96
N VAL A 205 -3.94 0.33 -21.49
CA VAL A 205 -3.98 1.65 -20.82
C VAL A 205 -5.40 2.08 -20.42
N PRO A 206 -6.46 1.92 -21.24
CA PRO A 206 -7.82 2.28 -20.83
C PRO A 206 -8.31 1.50 -19.60
N GLU A 207 -7.92 0.23 -19.44
CA GLU A 207 -8.30 -0.56 -18.26
C GLU A 207 -7.62 -0.02 -16.99
N ILE A 208 -6.38 0.47 -17.11
CA ILE A 208 -5.67 1.10 -16.00
C ILE A 208 -6.25 2.49 -15.69
N ASP A 209 -6.65 3.26 -16.70
CA ASP A 209 -7.35 4.53 -16.52
C ASP A 209 -8.68 4.32 -15.78
N ASP A 210 -9.47 3.33 -16.20
CA ASP A 210 -10.71 2.96 -15.52
C ASP A 210 -10.45 2.51 -14.07
N PHE A 211 -9.41 1.69 -13.84
CA PHE A 211 -8.99 1.25 -12.50
C PHE A 211 -8.65 2.41 -11.56
N PHE A 212 -8.01 3.47 -12.03
CA PHE A 212 -7.69 4.63 -11.21
C PHE A 212 -8.86 5.63 -11.09
N ASN A 213 -9.59 5.87 -12.18
CA ASN A 213 -10.39 7.08 -12.32
C ASN A 213 -11.89 6.83 -12.49
N GLN A 214 -12.33 5.66 -13.00
CA GLN A 214 -13.73 5.44 -13.34
C GLN A 214 -14.60 5.28 -12.08
N PRO A 215 -15.63 6.13 -11.88
CA PRO A 215 -16.58 5.90 -10.81
C PRO A 215 -17.38 4.62 -11.04
N GLY A 216 -17.44 3.76 -10.02
CA GLY A 216 -18.11 2.46 -10.08
C GLY A 216 -17.32 1.39 -10.84
N TYR A 217 -16.00 1.53 -10.98
CA TYR A 217 -15.15 0.51 -11.59
C TYR A 217 -15.30 -0.85 -10.90
N ALA A 218 -15.46 -1.91 -11.67
CA ALA A 218 -15.68 -3.28 -11.17
C ALA A 218 -14.75 -4.32 -11.81
N GLY A 219 -13.76 -3.89 -12.61
CA GLY A 219 -12.80 -4.77 -13.25
C GLY A 219 -12.01 -5.57 -12.22
N TYR A 220 -11.63 -6.80 -12.58
CA TYR A 220 -10.89 -7.73 -11.70
C TYR A 220 -11.54 -8.00 -10.32
N GLY A 221 -12.85 -7.76 -10.19
CA GLY A 221 -13.58 -7.93 -8.93
C GLY A 221 -13.34 -6.82 -7.91
N ASN A 222 -12.75 -5.69 -8.31
CA ASN A 222 -12.63 -4.51 -7.48
C ASN A 222 -14.01 -3.94 -7.10
N LYS A 223 -14.11 -3.42 -5.89
CA LYS A 223 -15.33 -2.76 -5.40
C LYS A 223 -15.59 -1.41 -6.08
N GLY A 224 -14.51 -0.76 -6.49
CA GLY A 224 -14.47 0.58 -7.06
C GLY A 224 -13.08 0.86 -7.60
N SER A 225 -12.91 2.03 -8.20
CA SER A 225 -11.60 2.56 -8.58
C SER A 225 -10.84 3.12 -7.38
N VAL A 226 -9.57 3.48 -7.60
CA VAL A 226 -8.80 4.27 -6.63
C VAL A 226 -9.53 5.59 -6.31
N PHE A 227 -10.14 6.24 -7.32
CA PHE A 227 -11.02 7.39 -7.13
C PHE A 227 -12.19 7.06 -6.18
N ASP A 228 -12.94 5.97 -6.42
CA ASP A 228 -14.08 5.60 -5.59
C ASP A 228 -13.68 5.36 -4.13
N TYR A 229 -12.51 4.74 -3.90
CA TYR A 229 -11.97 4.51 -2.57
C TYR A 229 -11.80 5.85 -1.84
N PHE A 230 -10.93 6.74 -2.33
CA PHE A 230 -10.65 8.00 -1.65
C PHE A 230 -11.88 8.93 -1.58
N TYR A 231 -12.73 8.92 -2.60
CA TYR A 231 -13.98 9.67 -2.59
C TYR A 231 -14.93 9.19 -1.49
N THR A 232 -15.05 7.88 -1.28
CA THR A 232 -15.88 7.31 -0.22
C THR A 232 -15.27 7.54 1.16
N GLN A 233 -13.98 7.22 1.33
CA GLN A 233 -13.28 7.30 2.61
C GLN A 233 -13.19 8.73 3.17
N SER A 234 -13.12 9.71 2.27
CA SER A 234 -13.07 11.13 2.63
C SER A 234 -14.44 11.76 2.86
N ALA A 235 -15.52 10.98 2.89
CA ALA A 235 -16.89 11.51 2.89
C ALA A 235 -17.10 12.55 1.77
N ARG A 236 -16.59 12.25 0.57
CA ARG A 236 -16.66 13.08 -0.65
C ARG A 236 -15.86 14.37 -0.61
N LYS A 237 -14.97 14.55 0.38
CA LYS A 237 -14.12 15.74 0.51
C LYS A 237 -12.88 15.70 -0.37
N LEU A 238 -12.42 14.52 -0.79
CA LEU A 238 -11.27 14.33 -1.68
C LEU A 238 -11.73 13.67 -2.98
N ARG A 239 -11.40 14.29 -4.12
CA ARG A 239 -11.56 13.73 -5.46
C ARG A 239 -10.18 13.51 -6.04
N TYR A 240 -9.68 12.27 -5.95
CA TYR A 240 -8.33 11.91 -6.39
C TYR A 240 -8.38 11.17 -7.72
N ASN A 241 -7.87 11.81 -8.78
CA ASN A 241 -7.73 11.24 -10.12
C ASN A 241 -6.24 11.13 -10.47
N ASN A 242 -5.93 10.42 -11.54
CA ASN A 242 -4.59 10.27 -12.08
C ASN A 242 -4.55 10.59 -13.57
N VAL A 243 -3.50 11.29 -14.00
CA VAL A 243 -3.08 11.25 -15.40
C VAL A 243 -2.37 9.93 -15.65
N ILE A 244 -2.85 9.13 -16.60
CA ILE A 244 -2.23 7.85 -16.98
C ILE A 244 -1.36 8.06 -18.21
N THR A 245 -0.09 7.67 -18.14
CA THR A 245 0.79 7.73 -19.31
C THR A 245 0.46 6.61 -20.30
N TYR A 246 0.94 6.74 -21.54
CA TYR A 246 1.16 5.54 -22.36
C TYR A 246 2.23 4.66 -21.71
N TYR A 247 2.32 3.38 -22.12
CA TYR A 247 3.43 2.52 -21.74
C TYR A 247 4.75 3.08 -22.27
N VAL A 248 5.58 3.57 -21.37
CA VAL A 248 6.95 4.00 -21.65
C VAL A 248 7.77 2.74 -21.87
N ARG A 249 8.11 2.48 -23.13
CA ARG A 249 9.02 1.38 -23.48
C ARG A 249 10.42 1.73 -23.02
N MET A 250 10.93 0.98 -22.04
CA MET A 250 12.30 1.15 -21.57
C MET A 250 13.30 0.79 -22.65
N GLN A 251 14.47 1.44 -22.61
CA GLN A 251 15.56 1.16 -23.54
C GLN A 251 16.35 -0.10 -23.17
N GLN A 252 16.37 -0.44 -21.88
CA GLN A 252 17.04 -1.63 -21.36
C GLN A 252 16.04 -2.75 -21.05
N PRO A 253 16.44 -4.04 -21.11
CA PRO A 253 15.59 -5.15 -20.72
C PRO A 253 15.20 -5.08 -19.24
N LYS A 254 14.12 -5.76 -18.84
CA LYS A 254 13.67 -5.80 -17.44
C LYS A 254 14.77 -6.26 -16.48
N SER A 255 15.63 -7.18 -16.92
CA SER A 255 16.76 -7.69 -16.13
C SER A 255 17.80 -6.63 -15.73
N TYR A 256 17.90 -5.52 -16.47
CA TYR A 256 18.77 -4.39 -16.12
C TYR A 256 18.23 -3.59 -14.91
N TYR A 257 16.91 -3.46 -14.84
CA TYR A 257 16.23 -2.77 -13.74
C TYR A 257 15.96 -3.71 -12.56
N ASN A 258 15.70 -4.99 -12.82
CA ASN A 258 15.43 -6.01 -11.81
C ASN A 258 16.71 -6.74 -11.36
N ASP A 259 17.69 -5.97 -10.91
CA ASP A 259 18.93 -6.51 -10.35
C ASP A 259 18.77 -6.86 -8.87
N THR A 260 18.53 -8.14 -8.59
CA THR A 260 18.35 -8.66 -7.22
C THR A 260 19.61 -8.60 -6.35
N SER A 261 20.77 -8.25 -6.91
CA SER A 261 21.97 -7.97 -6.10
C SER A 261 21.92 -6.59 -5.43
N LEU A 262 21.06 -5.69 -5.93
CA LEU A 262 20.93 -4.31 -5.49
C LEU A 262 19.69 -4.12 -4.62
N ASP A 263 19.78 -3.13 -3.73
CA ASP A 263 18.63 -2.65 -2.95
C ASP A 263 17.52 -2.13 -3.87
N SER A 264 16.27 -2.43 -3.50
CA SER A 264 15.09 -2.05 -4.27
C SER A 264 14.99 -0.56 -4.54
N GLY A 265 15.37 0.30 -3.60
CA GLY A 265 15.36 1.75 -3.79
C GLY A 265 16.36 2.22 -4.86
N VAL A 266 17.45 1.47 -5.11
CA VAL A 266 18.39 1.76 -6.22
C VAL A 266 17.76 1.41 -7.56
N CYS A 267 17.18 0.22 -7.67
CA CYS A 267 16.52 -0.27 -8.87
C CYS A 267 15.30 0.58 -9.24
N GLY A 268 14.53 1.00 -8.24
CA GLY A 268 13.35 1.85 -8.39
C GLY A 268 13.63 3.22 -8.93
N ARG A 269 14.56 3.95 -8.28
CA ARG A 269 14.98 5.27 -8.73
C ARG A 269 15.49 5.22 -10.17
N ARG A 270 16.29 4.21 -10.49
CA ARG A 270 16.78 4.00 -11.87
C ARG A 270 15.63 3.85 -12.87
N LEU A 271 14.64 3.01 -12.57
CA LEU A 271 13.49 2.79 -13.45
C LEU A 271 12.68 4.08 -13.64
N LEU A 272 12.40 4.79 -12.54
CA LEU A 272 11.62 6.03 -12.57
C LEU A 272 12.36 7.15 -13.32
N GLU A 273 13.64 7.36 -13.03
CA GLU A 273 14.45 8.41 -13.66
C GLU A 273 14.56 8.20 -15.18
N ASP A 274 14.80 6.97 -15.63
CA ASP A 274 14.83 6.65 -17.06
C ASP A 274 13.46 6.86 -17.72
N ALA A 275 12.37 6.47 -17.05
CA ALA A 275 11.01 6.65 -17.58
C ALA A 275 10.62 8.14 -17.67
N LEU A 276 10.95 8.93 -16.66
CA LEU A 276 10.74 10.38 -16.64
C LEU A 276 11.56 11.10 -17.71
N ALA A 277 12.79 10.65 -17.96
CA ALA A 277 13.63 11.18 -19.03
C ALA A 277 13.00 10.94 -20.41
N LEU A 278 12.46 9.74 -20.65
CA LEU A 278 11.76 9.40 -21.89
C LEU A 278 10.46 10.21 -22.07
N LEU A 279 9.66 10.36 -21.02
CA LEU A 279 8.43 11.16 -21.04
C LEU A 279 8.73 12.65 -21.30
N THR A 280 9.72 13.21 -20.62
CA THR A 280 10.10 14.62 -20.76
C THR A 280 10.67 14.89 -22.15
N ALA A 281 11.53 13.99 -22.67
CA ALA A 281 12.06 14.11 -24.03
C ALA A 281 10.96 14.00 -25.11
N ALA A 282 9.91 13.23 -24.85
CA ALA A 282 8.74 13.12 -25.72
C ALA A 282 7.76 14.31 -25.59
N GLY A 283 7.98 15.21 -24.62
CA GLY A 283 7.10 16.36 -24.37
C GLY A 283 5.76 15.96 -23.73
N PHE A 284 5.74 14.92 -22.89
CA PHE A 284 4.54 14.53 -22.15
C PHE A 284 4.02 15.69 -21.29
N ASP A 285 2.71 15.87 -21.24
CA ASP A 285 2.08 16.98 -20.51
C ASP A 285 1.80 16.62 -19.05
N PHE A 286 2.54 17.23 -18.13
CA PHE A 286 2.35 17.10 -16.68
C PHE A 286 1.48 18.24 -16.10
N SER A 287 0.95 19.15 -16.92
CA SER A 287 0.30 20.39 -16.48
C SER A 287 -0.88 20.17 -15.53
N ALA A 288 -1.66 19.10 -15.76
CA ALA A 288 -2.83 18.75 -14.95
C ALA A 288 -2.48 18.25 -13.55
N CYS A 289 -1.26 17.78 -13.30
CA CYS A 289 -0.87 17.20 -12.01
C CYS A 289 -0.87 18.24 -10.89
N THR A 290 -1.51 17.93 -9.77
CA THR A 290 -1.47 18.75 -8.56
C THR A 290 -0.09 18.66 -7.92
N VAL A 291 0.42 19.79 -7.43
CA VAL A 291 1.70 19.87 -6.74
C VAL A 291 1.54 20.42 -5.32
N ASN A 292 2.41 19.99 -4.42
CA ASN A 292 2.49 20.52 -3.06
C ASN A 292 3.19 21.89 -3.02
N GLY A 293 3.32 22.47 -1.83
CA GLY A 293 4.00 23.76 -1.61
C GLY A 293 5.46 23.82 -2.10
N SER A 294 6.11 22.67 -2.30
CA SER A 294 7.45 22.57 -2.89
C SER A 294 7.44 22.38 -4.40
N SER A 295 6.29 22.42 -5.07
CA SER A 295 6.14 22.12 -6.51
C SER A 295 6.42 20.66 -6.91
N ASN A 296 6.41 19.73 -5.95
CA ASN A 296 6.47 18.30 -6.26
C ASN A 296 5.06 17.79 -6.51
N ILE A 297 4.87 16.97 -7.54
CA ILE A 297 3.61 16.27 -7.82
C ILE A 297 3.24 15.44 -6.59
N GLU A 298 2.00 15.58 -6.13
CA GLU A 298 1.58 15.05 -4.82
C GLU A 298 1.59 13.52 -4.73
N ALA A 299 1.32 12.83 -5.83
CA ALA A 299 1.36 11.37 -5.92
C ALA A 299 1.84 10.90 -7.29
N CYS A 300 2.87 10.05 -7.29
CA CYS A 300 3.44 9.43 -8.48
C CYS A 300 3.41 7.90 -8.31
N ASN A 301 2.61 7.23 -9.13
CA ASN A 301 2.51 5.78 -9.19
C ASN A 301 3.36 5.27 -10.35
N LEU A 302 4.31 4.38 -10.10
CA LEU A 302 5.11 3.71 -11.13
C LEU A 302 4.66 2.25 -11.27
N LEU A 303 3.93 1.95 -12.33
CA LEU A 303 3.46 0.60 -12.60
C LEU A 303 4.25 -0.02 -13.74
N PHE A 304 4.84 -1.20 -13.52
CA PHE A 304 5.70 -1.85 -14.50
C PHE A 304 5.20 -3.24 -14.93
N ALA A 305 5.50 -3.61 -16.16
CA ALA A 305 5.10 -4.89 -16.74
C ALA A 305 5.90 -6.10 -16.21
N GLY A 306 5.21 -7.22 -16.05
CA GLY A 306 5.76 -8.48 -15.52
C GLY A 306 5.89 -8.48 -14.00
N ALA A 307 6.10 -9.65 -13.42
CA ALA A 307 6.20 -9.83 -11.96
C ALA A 307 7.31 -8.99 -11.33
N ASP A 308 7.24 -8.77 -10.02
CA ASP A 308 8.30 -8.17 -9.22
C ASP A 308 9.62 -8.98 -9.20
N SER A 309 10.52 -8.63 -8.28
CA SER A 309 11.78 -9.35 -8.08
C SER A 309 11.62 -10.72 -7.41
N GLY A 310 10.52 -10.95 -6.68
CA GLY A 310 10.33 -12.07 -5.77
C GLY A 310 11.26 -12.09 -4.56
N VAL A 311 12.09 -11.05 -4.36
CA VAL A 311 13.13 -10.99 -3.33
C VAL A 311 12.97 -9.75 -2.46
N TRP A 312 12.84 -9.96 -1.15
CA TRP A 312 12.58 -8.90 -0.18
C TRP A 312 13.63 -7.80 -0.23
N ALA A 313 13.14 -6.57 -0.39
CA ALA A 313 13.94 -5.36 -0.47
C ALA A 313 15.01 -5.33 -1.59
N LYS A 314 14.91 -6.19 -2.62
CA LYS A 314 15.90 -6.29 -3.71
C LYS A 314 15.28 -6.22 -5.09
N GLY A 315 16.00 -5.69 -6.08
CA GLY A 315 15.50 -5.61 -7.46
C GLY A 315 14.26 -4.72 -7.59
N LEU A 316 13.38 -5.00 -8.55
CA LEU A 316 12.08 -4.34 -8.68
C LEU A 316 11.07 -4.93 -7.70
N TRP A 317 11.34 -4.74 -6.41
CA TRP A 317 10.44 -5.05 -5.32
C TRP A 317 9.48 -3.87 -5.11
N PRO A 318 8.15 -4.07 -5.00
CA PRO A 318 7.22 -2.97 -4.78
C PRO A 318 7.52 -2.24 -3.47
N HIS A 319 7.49 -0.91 -3.49
CA HIS A 319 7.74 -0.08 -2.32
C HIS A 319 7.40 1.38 -2.62
N ARG A 320 7.36 2.20 -1.56
CA ARG A 320 7.43 3.66 -1.64
C ARG A 320 8.83 4.17 -1.30
N TRP A 321 9.29 5.16 -2.05
CA TRP A 321 10.55 5.86 -1.76
C TRP A 321 10.51 7.31 -2.29
N SER A 322 11.65 7.99 -2.16
CA SER A 322 11.88 9.31 -2.77
C SER A 322 13.13 9.27 -3.65
N LEU A 323 13.09 9.98 -4.79
CA LEU A 323 14.29 10.18 -5.62
C LEU A 323 15.42 10.82 -4.80
N ALA A 324 16.68 10.61 -5.20
CA ALA A 324 17.81 11.25 -4.53
C ALA A 324 17.75 12.79 -4.63
N SER A 325 17.16 13.28 -5.72
CA SER A 325 16.81 14.68 -5.92
C SER A 325 15.51 14.76 -6.73
N ALA A 326 14.72 15.81 -6.52
CA ALA A 326 13.48 15.98 -7.26
C ALA A 326 13.77 16.14 -8.76
N TYR A 327 13.15 15.29 -9.59
CA TYR A 327 13.29 15.31 -11.04
C TYR A 327 12.39 16.39 -11.64
N ASN A 328 12.97 17.33 -12.39
CA ASN A 328 12.20 18.40 -13.03
C ASN A 328 11.55 17.90 -14.33
N VAL A 329 10.22 17.88 -14.37
CA VAL A 329 9.43 17.47 -15.55
C VAL A 329 8.98 18.66 -16.40
N GLY A 330 9.46 19.87 -16.11
CA GLY A 330 9.07 21.10 -16.77
C GLY A 330 7.84 21.76 -16.16
N GLY A 331 7.49 22.96 -16.67
CA GLY A 331 6.30 23.69 -16.22
C GLY A 331 6.30 24.09 -14.73
N GLY A 332 7.49 24.12 -14.10
CA GLY A 332 7.63 24.36 -12.66
C GLY A 332 7.29 23.15 -11.79
N LYS A 333 7.03 21.96 -12.36
CA LYS A 333 6.65 20.76 -11.62
C LYS A 333 7.82 19.78 -11.51
N ARG A 334 7.82 19.00 -10.43
CA ARG A 334 8.85 18.00 -10.17
C ARG A 334 8.25 16.69 -9.66
N VAL A 335 8.92 15.58 -9.89
CA VAL A 335 8.62 14.28 -9.25
C VAL A 335 9.67 14.03 -8.18
N TYR A 336 9.25 13.57 -7.01
CA TYR A 336 10.17 13.29 -5.90
C TYR A 336 9.77 12.01 -5.17
N ASP A 337 8.61 12.03 -4.52
CA ASP A 337 8.04 10.84 -3.88
C ASP A 337 7.34 9.99 -4.93
N TYR A 338 7.49 8.67 -4.82
CA TYR A 338 6.81 7.72 -5.68
C TYR A 338 6.52 6.42 -4.95
N GLN A 339 5.51 5.69 -5.41
CA GLN A 339 5.38 4.26 -5.17
C GLN A 339 5.66 3.49 -6.45
N MET A 340 6.18 2.28 -6.34
CA MET A 340 6.19 1.34 -7.45
C MET A 340 5.49 0.04 -7.11
N THR A 341 4.88 -0.58 -8.11
CA THR A 341 4.24 -1.90 -8.00
C THR A 341 4.19 -2.54 -9.39
N ASP A 342 4.30 -3.85 -9.50
CA ASP A 342 4.07 -4.53 -10.79
C ASP A 342 2.59 -4.51 -11.19
N ILE A 343 2.31 -4.63 -12.48
CA ILE A 343 0.92 -4.69 -12.98
C ILE A 343 0.33 -6.10 -12.84
N GLY A 344 1.20 -7.12 -12.77
CA GLY A 344 0.79 -8.51 -12.74
C GLY A 344 -0.16 -8.89 -13.88
N SER A 345 -1.19 -9.65 -13.54
CA SER A 345 -2.25 -10.09 -14.46
C SER A 345 -3.66 -9.66 -14.02
N SER A 346 -3.75 -9.01 -12.86
CA SER A 346 -4.98 -8.57 -12.22
C SER A 346 -4.70 -7.30 -11.45
N LEU A 347 -5.51 -6.26 -11.68
CA LEU A 347 -5.41 -5.00 -10.93
C LEU A 347 -6.19 -5.12 -9.62
N THR A 348 -5.61 -4.68 -8.52
CA THR A 348 -6.28 -4.68 -7.20
C THR A 348 -6.00 -3.38 -6.46
N ILE A 349 -7.05 -2.72 -5.96
CA ILE A 349 -6.95 -1.38 -5.37
C ILE A 349 -6.25 -1.34 -3.99
N GLY A 350 -6.10 -2.46 -3.28
CA GLY A 350 -5.64 -2.52 -1.89
C GLY A 350 -4.28 -1.88 -1.66
N THR A 351 -3.23 -2.43 -2.28
CA THR A 351 -1.86 -1.90 -2.20
C THR A 351 -1.80 -0.48 -2.74
N VAL A 352 -2.38 -0.23 -3.91
CA VAL A 352 -2.35 1.09 -4.53
C VAL A 352 -2.99 2.15 -3.62
N CYS A 353 -4.12 1.85 -2.97
CA CYS A 353 -4.76 2.78 -2.04
C CYS A 353 -3.92 3.01 -0.77
N HIS A 354 -3.29 1.97 -0.23
CA HIS A 354 -2.38 2.07 0.91
C HIS A 354 -1.21 3.02 0.59
N GLU A 355 -0.52 2.80 -0.53
CA GLU A 355 0.61 3.63 -0.96
C GLU A 355 0.21 5.08 -1.27
N ASN A 356 -0.97 5.26 -1.87
CA ASN A 356 -1.51 6.61 -2.10
C ASN A 356 -1.94 7.29 -0.79
N GLY A 357 -2.25 6.55 0.27
CA GLY A 357 -2.43 7.07 1.61
C GLY A 357 -1.17 7.76 2.14
N HIS A 358 0.00 7.15 1.95
CA HIS A 358 1.28 7.80 2.27
C HIS A 358 1.53 9.03 1.40
N MET A 359 1.38 8.92 0.08
CA MET A 359 1.73 10.03 -0.83
C MET A 359 0.81 11.24 -0.66
N LEU A 360 -0.52 11.02 -0.72
CA LEU A 360 -1.52 12.09 -0.66
C LEU A 360 -1.74 12.61 0.75
N CYS A 361 -1.79 11.69 1.72
CA CYS A 361 -2.25 12.02 3.06
C CYS A 361 -1.15 12.03 4.11
N LYS A 362 0.08 11.67 3.73
CA LYS A 362 1.22 11.55 4.64
C LYS A 362 0.93 10.60 5.80
N TYR A 363 0.04 9.62 5.60
CA TYR A 363 -0.27 8.66 6.64
C TYR A 363 0.97 7.84 7.00
N PRO A 364 1.23 7.58 8.29
CA PRO A 364 2.16 6.55 8.70
C PRO A 364 1.51 5.17 8.61
N ASP A 365 2.32 4.13 8.65
CA ASP A 365 1.85 2.78 8.90
C ASP A 365 1.51 2.55 10.37
N PHE A 366 0.48 1.73 10.58
CA PHE A 366 -0.08 1.31 11.87
C PHE A 366 0.00 -0.20 12.09
N TYR A 367 0.80 -0.91 11.29
CA TYR A 367 1.31 -2.20 11.73
C TYR A 367 2.54 -1.97 12.60
N ASP A 368 2.80 -2.94 13.47
CA ASP A 368 3.93 -2.97 14.38
C ASP A 368 5.15 -3.56 13.66
N TYR A 369 6.29 -2.87 13.78
CA TYR A 369 7.52 -3.19 13.05
C TYR A 369 8.40 -4.22 13.79
N ASP A 370 8.27 -4.34 15.10
CA ASP A 370 8.94 -5.40 15.88
C ASP A 370 8.12 -6.70 15.90
N GLY A 371 6.84 -6.57 15.55
CA GLY A 371 5.85 -7.62 15.34
C GLY A 371 5.67 -8.56 16.52
N ASP A 372 5.75 -8.01 17.73
CA ASP A 372 5.17 -8.60 18.92
C ASP A 372 3.63 -8.42 18.99
N SER A 373 3.10 -7.49 18.19
CA SER A 373 1.68 -7.25 17.97
C SER A 373 1.32 -7.18 16.48
N SER A 374 0.06 -6.84 16.18
CA SER A 374 -0.40 -6.53 14.82
C SER A 374 -0.65 -5.02 14.63
N GLY A 375 -0.26 -4.17 15.59
CA GLY A 375 -0.70 -2.78 15.67
C GLY A 375 -2.22 -2.65 15.58
N CYS A 376 -2.71 -1.81 14.68
CA CYS A 376 -4.16 -1.68 14.40
C CYS A 376 -4.77 -2.88 13.64
N GLY A 377 -3.97 -3.90 13.31
CA GLY A 377 -4.41 -5.15 12.71
C GLY A 377 -5.22 -4.95 11.44
N LYS A 378 -6.34 -5.67 11.32
CA LYS A 378 -7.18 -5.66 10.11
C LYS A 378 -8.12 -4.46 10.03
N TYR A 379 -8.12 -3.54 11.00
CA TYR A 379 -9.18 -2.52 11.16
C TYR A 379 -8.93 -1.21 10.39
N THR A 380 -7.75 -1.04 9.80
CA THR A 380 -7.37 0.16 9.03
C THR A 380 -6.56 -0.19 7.79
N LEU A 381 -6.71 0.61 6.73
CA LEU A 381 -5.95 0.52 5.48
C LEU A 381 -4.43 0.54 5.71
N MET A 382 -3.96 1.39 6.62
CA MET A 382 -2.54 1.62 6.88
C MET A 382 -1.93 0.57 7.84
N ALA A 383 -2.66 -0.49 8.13
CA ALA A 383 -2.15 -1.68 8.81
C ALA A 383 -2.28 -2.86 7.85
N SER A 384 -2.76 -4.02 8.30
CA SER A 384 -2.91 -5.19 7.41
C SER A 384 -4.23 -5.21 6.63
N GLY A 385 -5.10 -4.22 6.80
CA GLY A 385 -6.45 -4.18 6.24
C GLY A 385 -6.53 -4.02 4.72
N ASN A 386 -5.46 -3.59 4.05
CA ASN A 386 -5.31 -3.56 2.60
C ASN A 386 -5.10 -4.97 2.00
N HIS A 387 -4.41 -5.86 2.70
CA HIS A 387 -3.94 -7.15 2.16
C HIS A 387 -5.01 -8.24 2.17
N TYR A 388 -5.83 -8.32 3.22
CA TYR A 388 -6.79 -9.43 3.36
C TYR A 388 -7.86 -9.44 2.26
N TYR A 389 -8.19 -8.27 1.69
CA TYR A 389 -9.19 -8.12 0.64
C TYR A 389 -8.73 -7.06 -0.36
N GLN A 390 -7.75 -7.40 -1.20
CA GLN A 390 -7.09 -6.45 -2.09
C GLN A 390 -8.02 -5.77 -3.11
N THR A 391 -9.14 -6.38 -3.45
CA THR A 391 -10.15 -5.80 -4.36
C THR A 391 -11.17 -4.90 -3.64
N SER A 392 -11.22 -4.98 -2.30
CA SER A 392 -12.15 -4.21 -1.46
C SER A 392 -11.47 -3.95 -0.11
N PRO A 393 -10.39 -3.17 -0.07
CA PRO A 393 -9.59 -2.94 1.13
C PRO A 393 -10.43 -2.25 2.20
N ILE A 394 -10.05 -2.46 3.46
CA ILE A 394 -10.77 -1.86 4.58
C ILE A 394 -10.67 -0.32 4.60
N SER A 395 -11.65 0.33 5.23
CA SER A 395 -11.66 1.78 5.40
C SER A 395 -10.45 2.32 6.16
N VAL A 396 -10.13 3.59 5.90
CA VAL A 396 -9.10 4.34 6.62
C VAL A 396 -9.53 4.52 8.09
N GLY A 397 -8.64 4.23 9.04
CA GLY A 397 -8.92 4.35 10.48
C GLY A 397 -9.35 5.76 10.91
N ALA A 398 -10.17 5.84 11.97
CA ALA A 398 -10.73 7.09 12.48
C ALA A 398 -9.67 8.17 12.72
N TYR A 399 -8.55 7.81 13.34
CA TYR A 399 -7.44 8.73 13.64
C TYR A 399 -6.89 9.42 12.38
N LEU A 400 -6.62 8.64 11.33
CA LEU A 400 -6.10 9.17 10.06
C LEU A 400 -7.13 10.04 9.34
N ARG A 401 -8.40 9.62 9.30
CA ARG A 401 -9.50 10.42 8.73
C ARG A 401 -9.69 11.74 9.48
N TYR A 402 -9.53 11.71 10.80
CA TYR A 402 -9.66 12.88 11.65
C TYR A 402 -8.54 13.90 11.38
N HIS A 403 -7.27 13.47 11.33
CA HIS A 403 -6.15 14.35 10.97
C HIS A 403 -6.17 14.80 9.50
N SER A 404 -6.85 14.09 8.61
CA SER A 404 -7.13 14.56 7.24
C SER A 404 -8.33 15.52 7.14
N GLY A 405 -9.02 15.80 8.26
CA GLY A 405 -10.23 16.61 8.27
C GLY A 405 -11.40 15.98 7.50
N TRP A 406 -11.35 14.66 7.26
CA TRP A 406 -12.40 13.91 6.57
C TRP A 406 -13.61 13.69 7.47
N VAL A 407 -13.41 13.63 8.78
CA VAL A 407 -14.47 13.55 9.80
C VAL A 407 -14.39 14.70 10.79
N GLU A 408 -15.53 15.04 11.38
CA GLU A 408 -15.63 15.95 12.53
C GLU A 408 -15.47 15.15 13.83
N ALA A 409 -14.65 15.63 14.77
CA ALA A 409 -14.52 15.04 16.10
C ALA A 409 -15.42 15.79 17.09
N VAL A 410 -16.36 15.07 17.70
CA VAL A 410 -17.19 15.58 18.79
C VAL A 410 -16.48 15.26 20.11
N THR A 411 -15.89 16.28 20.73
CA THR A 411 -15.20 16.13 22.02
C THR A 411 -16.23 15.93 23.14
N LEU A 412 -16.08 14.82 23.85
CA LEU A 412 -16.86 14.47 25.05
C LEU A 412 -16.28 15.17 26.27
N ASN A 413 -17.15 15.55 27.21
CA ASN A 413 -16.71 16.11 28.48
C ASN A 413 -16.34 14.98 29.46
N PRO A 414 -15.06 14.85 29.87
CA PRO A 414 -14.63 13.76 30.75
C PRO A 414 -15.18 13.89 32.18
N SER A 415 -15.73 15.04 32.56
CA SER A 415 -16.26 15.31 33.90
C SER A 415 -17.73 14.92 34.09
N VAL A 416 -18.42 14.45 33.05
CA VAL A 416 -19.85 14.14 33.10
C VAL A 416 -20.19 12.84 32.39
N THR A 417 -21.27 12.19 32.82
CA THR A 417 -21.83 11.05 32.08
C THR A 417 -22.76 11.55 30.99
N GLU A 418 -22.40 11.31 29.74
CA GLU A 418 -23.21 11.67 28.58
C GLU A 418 -23.78 10.43 27.89
N ARG A 419 -24.96 10.58 27.27
CA ARG A 419 -25.54 9.55 26.40
C ARG A 419 -25.40 10.00 24.95
N CYS A 420 -24.51 9.35 24.22
CA CYS A 420 -24.27 9.62 22.80
C CYS A 420 -24.89 8.55 21.89
N SER A 421 -25.19 8.92 20.64
CA SER A 421 -25.63 7.99 19.60
C SER A 421 -24.62 7.96 18.47
N VAL A 422 -23.81 6.92 18.40
CA VAL A 422 -22.76 6.78 17.38
C VAL A 422 -23.34 6.07 16.15
N ARG A 423 -23.46 6.79 15.03
CA ARG A 423 -24.01 6.24 13.78
C ARG A 423 -22.91 6.01 12.75
N VAL A 424 -23.13 4.99 11.91
CA VAL A 424 -22.26 4.70 10.75
C VAL A 424 -22.44 5.82 9.72
N ASP A 425 -21.34 6.19 9.05
CA ASP A 425 -21.32 7.18 7.95
C ASP A 425 -21.87 8.58 8.29
N GLU A 426 -21.89 8.99 9.56
CA GLU A 426 -22.35 10.34 9.96
C GLU A 426 -21.32 11.44 9.63
N GLY A 427 -20.14 11.07 9.13
CA GLY A 427 -19.03 12.02 8.96
C GLY A 427 -18.49 12.55 10.29
N ARG A 428 -18.82 11.87 11.39
CA ARG A 428 -18.45 12.22 12.76
C ARG A 428 -17.82 11.05 13.49
N ILE A 429 -16.92 11.38 14.40
CA ILE A 429 -16.37 10.47 15.42
C ILE A 429 -16.50 11.15 16.78
N TYR A 430 -16.46 10.39 17.85
CA TYR A 430 -16.41 10.94 19.21
C TYR A 430 -14.99 10.87 19.73
N LEU A 431 -14.58 11.90 20.45
CA LEU A 431 -13.27 11.97 21.07
C LEU A 431 -13.44 12.10 22.57
N PHE A 432 -12.81 11.22 23.33
CA PHE A 432 -12.70 11.32 24.78
C PHE A 432 -11.25 11.67 25.12
N ASP A 433 -11.01 12.91 25.54
CA ASP A 433 -9.67 13.42 25.85
C ASP A 433 -9.23 12.91 27.22
N ASN A 434 -7.96 12.51 27.38
CA ASN A 434 -7.44 12.19 28.70
C ASN A 434 -7.42 13.50 29.54
N PRO A 435 -8.19 13.60 30.64
CA PRO A 435 -8.19 14.82 31.44
C PRO A 435 -6.90 15.01 32.26
N ASP A 436 -6.03 13.99 32.33
CA ASP A 436 -4.76 14.09 33.05
C ASP A 436 -3.72 14.89 32.25
N ALA A 437 -3.36 16.06 32.77
CA ALA A 437 -2.36 16.93 32.18
C ALA A 437 -0.94 16.33 32.13
N ALA A 438 -0.68 15.22 32.85
CA ALA A 438 0.55 14.47 32.74
C ALA A 438 0.68 13.73 31.39
N TRP A 439 -0.44 13.51 30.69
CA TRP A 439 -0.51 12.75 29.43
C TRP A 439 -1.12 13.59 28.30
N PRO A 440 -0.51 14.74 27.94
CA PRO A 440 -1.06 15.61 26.92
C PRO A 440 -1.05 14.92 25.54
N GLY A 441 -2.18 14.92 24.83
CA GLY A 441 -2.27 14.29 23.51
C GLY A 441 -2.62 12.80 23.56
N GLU A 442 -3.00 12.28 24.73
CA GLU A 442 -3.62 10.98 24.88
C GLU A 442 -5.15 11.09 24.86
N TYR A 443 -5.83 10.27 24.05
CA TYR A 443 -7.28 10.27 23.93
C TYR A 443 -7.82 8.98 23.34
N PHE A 444 -9.14 8.79 23.43
CA PHE A 444 -9.86 7.73 22.72
C PHE A 444 -10.69 8.31 21.58
N LEU A 445 -10.62 7.69 20.41
CA LEU A 445 -11.55 7.91 19.30
C LEU A 445 -12.56 6.79 19.23
N ILE A 446 -13.84 7.14 19.17
CA ILE A 446 -14.96 6.20 19.17
C ILE A 446 -15.73 6.39 17.87
N GLU A 447 -15.86 5.30 17.11
CA GLU A 447 -16.68 5.25 15.91
C GLU A 447 -17.55 3.99 15.86
N ASN A 448 -18.59 4.02 15.03
CA ASN A 448 -19.42 2.86 14.74
C ASN A 448 -19.10 2.34 13.34
N ARG A 449 -18.65 1.09 13.25
CA ARG A 449 -18.31 0.39 12.02
C ARG A 449 -19.34 -0.73 11.80
N ALA A 450 -20.03 -0.72 10.67
CA ALA A 450 -20.95 -1.80 10.31
C ALA A 450 -20.66 -2.34 8.92
N LYS A 451 -21.05 -3.59 8.64
CA LYS A 451 -20.88 -4.25 7.34
C LYS A 451 -21.89 -3.72 6.31
N VAL A 452 -21.85 -2.41 6.06
CA VAL A 452 -22.70 -1.66 5.11
C VAL A 452 -21.83 -0.74 4.25
N GLY A 453 -22.36 -0.24 3.14
CA GLY A 453 -21.62 0.69 2.26
C GLY A 453 -20.27 0.11 1.79
N TRP A 454 -19.17 0.83 2.01
CA TRP A 454 -17.82 0.35 1.70
C TRP A 454 -17.44 -0.90 2.51
N GLU A 455 -17.92 -1.01 3.74
CA GLU A 455 -17.58 -2.11 4.64
C GLU A 455 -18.40 -3.39 4.40
N ALA A 456 -19.42 -3.36 3.53
CA ALA A 456 -20.25 -4.53 3.23
C ALA A 456 -19.48 -5.69 2.59
N THR A 457 -18.38 -5.38 1.90
CA THR A 457 -17.48 -6.34 1.25
C THR A 457 -16.02 -6.10 1.64
N SER A 458 -15.78 -5.16 2.57
CA SER A 458 -14.44 -5.01 3.11
C SER A 458 -14.14 -6.19 4.01
N GLY A 459 -12.87 -6.46 4.24
CA GLY A 459 -12.43 -7.48 5.18
C GLY A 459 -12.72 -7.23 6.64
N LEU A 460 -13.70 -6.37 6.97
CA LEU A 460 -14.05 -6.00 8.32
C LEU A 460 -14.30 -7.26 9.17
N PRO A 461 -13.47 -7.54 10.18
CA PRO A 461 -13.61 -8.75 10.98
C PRO A 461 -14.98 -8.81 11.66
N ASP A 462 -15.36 -7.72 12.35
CA ASP A 462 -16.61 -7.61 13.09
C ASP A 462 -17.20 -6.18 13.06
N GLN A 463 -18.45 -6.02 13.48
CA GLN A 463 -19.21 -4.77 13.45
C GLN A 463 -19.66 -4.32 14.84
N GLY A 464 -19.71 -3.01 15.06
CA GLY A 464 -20.08 -2.37 16.31
C GLY A 464 -19.25 -1.13 16.59
N LEU A 465 -19.04 -0.84 17.88
CA LEU A 465 -18.16 0.26 18.28
C LEU A 465 -16.70 -0.16 18.14
N LEU A 466 -15.92 0.66 17.44
CA LEU A 466 -14.46 0.61 17.44
C LEU A 466 -13.96 1.77 18.28
N ILE A 467 -13.16 1.45 19.31
CA ILE A 467 -12.53 2.43 20.19
C ILE A 467 -11.03 2.34 19.93
N MET A 468 -10.45 3.42 19.40
CA MET A 468 -9.00 3.55 19.23
C MET A 468 -8.45 4.34 20.40
N HIS A 469 -7.48 3.78 21.11
CA HIS A 469 -6.60 4.53 22.00
C HIS A 469 -5.53 5.22 21.16
N CYS A 470 -5.26 6.48 21.45
CA CYS A 470 -4.33 7.31 20.71
C CYS A 470 -3.44 8.03 21.70
N ASP A 471 -2.13 7.84 21.57
CA ASP A 471 -1.12 8.64 22.26
C ASP A 471 -0.24 9.31 21.19
N GLU A 472 -0.33 10.63 21.08
CA GLU A 472 0.45 11.38 20.08
C GLU A 472 1.93 11.53 20.43
N ASN A 473 2.33 11.24 21.67
CA ASN A 473 3.73 11.24 22.14
C ASN A 473 4.29 9.83 22.34
N GLY A 474 3.43 8.81 22.24
CA GLY A 474 3.80 7.41 22.41
C GLY A 474 4.69 6.89 21.29
N ASP A 475 5.26 5.72 21.53
CA ASP A 475 5.95 4.94 20.51
C ASP A 475 4.96 3.92 19.92
N ARG A 476 4.98 3.74 18.59
CA ARG A 476 4.11 2.76 17.91
C ARG A 476 4.42 1.32 18.33
N ASP A 477 5.65 1.09 18.81
CA ASP A 477 6.16 -0.18 19.31
C ASP A 477 5.89 -0.33 20.83
N ALA A 478 5.42 0.72 21.52
CA ALA A 478 5.04 0.64 22.93
C ALA A 478 3.59 0.14 23.07
N GLN A 479 3.44 -1.18 23.21
CA GLN A 479 2.15 -1.87 23.36
C GLN A 479 1.60 -1.87 24.79
N GLU A 480 2.31 -1.25 25.73
CA GLU A 480 1.79 -1.02 27.07
C GLU A 480 0.66 0.00 26.92
N MET A 481 -0.59 -0.47 26.98
CA MET A 481 -1.68 0.42 27.35
C MET A 481 -1.20 1.17 28.59
N THR A 482 -1.27 2.50 28.57
CA THR A 482 -1.00 3.38 29.72
C THR A 482 -1.43 2.64 30.98
N GLU A 483 -0.50 2.38 31.89
CA GLU A 483 -0.77 1.59 33.10
C GLU A 483 -2.08 2.12 33.73
N ALA A 484 -3.04 1.21 33.91
CA ALA A 484 -4.41 1.53 34.32
C ALA A 484 -4.50 2.28 35.66
#